data_AF-A0A382ITA3-F1
#
_entry.id   AF-A0A382ITA3-F1
#
_cell.length_a   1.000
_cell.length_b   1.000
_cell.length_c   1.000
_cell.angle_alpha   90.00
_cell.angle_beta   90.00
_cell.angle_gamma   90.00
#
_symmetry.space_group_name_H-M   'P 1'
#
loop_
_entity.id
_entity.type
_entity.pdbx_description
1 polymer ?
#
loop_
_entity_poly.entity_id
_entity_poly.type
_entity_poly.pdbx_seq_one_letter_code
_entity_poly.pdbx_strand_id
1 'polypeptide(L)'
;VGTGLSLLPAQDDPFVLDSALSAALPNYISNSIQVGDFNGDGINDIIFSGYNYTEEESFYSLVYGNTDGSLTNHSTTFFIDDSVTDHVSELGGIGGIDLIDFNRDGFLDFHLNGSGSSRLYRNSSGQFEESINVTENLPYQSNSRWGDVNMDGAPDLFMMYLSQDQKIYNQIFINENNTLEEDPTAIFPDIYNGTSSWGDYDNDGDPDLIMCGQNADESASVTRFYQNEPTGRLIEDTNQDLIGLKAGSFRFADLDADGDRDLIMSGWNKIDDYVITRIYKNEPLGTYSLAPDTSQITDFGTAYGSIDAVDFDGDGDKDILISGANVVSSYANDIYGLKGKIYENNGDFTFSLIK
;
A
#
# COMPACT_ATOMS: atom_id res chain seq x y z
N VAL A 1 0.69 24.44 -10.53
CA VAL A 1 -0.22 24.51 -11.70
C VAL A 1 0.60 24.31 -12.97
N GLY A 2 1.05 23.09 -13.21
CA GLY A 2 1.68 22.69 -14.45
C GLY A 2 0.62 22.03 -15.31
N THR A 3 0.08 22.75 -16.29
CA THR A 3 -0.81 22.16 -17.31
C THR A 3 0.05 21.64 -18.44
N GLY A 4 0.59 20.43 -18.29
CA GLY A 4 1.00 19.62 -19.42
C GLY A 4 -0.27 19.13 -20.11
N LEU A 5 -0.73 19.82 -21.16
CA LEU A 5 -1.78 19.32 -22.02
C LEU A 5 -1.24 18.07 -22.72
N SER A 6 -1.72 16.90 -22.32
CA SER A 6 -1.52 15.67 -23.09
C SER A 6 -1.96 15.92 -24.54
N LEU A 7 -1.09 15.59 -25.50
CA LEU A 7 -1.39 15.69 -26.94
C LEU A 7 -2.22 14.50 -27.42
N LEU A 8 -2.50 13.53 -26.55
CA LEU A 8 -3.32 12.37 -26.84
C LEU A 8 -4.81 12.78 -26.77
N PRO A 9 -5.62 12.44 -27.78
CA PRO A 9 -7.06 12.58 -27.64
C PRO A 9 -7.52 11.73 -26.45
N ALA A 10 -8.36 12.31 -25.59
CA ALA A 10 -8.99 11.56 -24.51
C ALA A 10 -9.68 10.33 -25.11
N GLN A 11 -9.36 9.14 -24.59
CA GLN A 11 -10.17 7.97 -24.89
C GLN A 11 -11.49 8.12 -24.13
N ASP A 12 -12.61 7.94 -24.83
CA ASP A 12 -13.93 7.93 -24.19
C ASP A 12 -14.06 6.79 -23.16
N ASP A 13 -13.26 5.72 -23.32
CA ASP A 13 -13.11 4.62 -22.36
C ASP A 13 -11.63 4.48 -22.00
N PRO A 14 -11.22 4.79 -20.74
CA PRO A 14 -9.81 4.74 -20.31
C PRO A 14 -9.23 3.32 -20.28
N PHE A 15 -10.05 2.29 -20.49
CA PHE A 15 -9.65 0.88 -20.44
C PHE A 15 -9.42 0.24 -21.80
N VAL A 16 -9.53 1.03 -22.89
CA VAL A 16 -9.20 0.59 -24.24
C VAL A 16 -7.69 0.60 -24.44
N LEU A 17 -7.10 -0.58 -24.62
CA LEU A 17 -5.66 -0.72 -24.86
C LEU A 17 -5.21 0.08 -26.09
N ASP A 18 -4.40 1.12 -25.88
CA ASP A 18 -3.70 1.79 -26.98
C ASP A 18 -2.38 1.07 -27.28
N SER A 19 -2.44 0.12 -28.21
CA SER A 19 -1.26 -0.63 -28.66
C SER A 19 -0.09 0.23 -29.17
N ALA A 20 -0.32 1.51 -29.53
CA ALA A 20 0.76 2.42 -29.91
C ALA A 20 1.56 2.95 -28.71
N LEU A 21 1.00 2.88 -27.49
CA LEU A 21 1.60 3.39 -26.24
C LEU A 21 1.88 2.26 -25.23
N SER A 22 1.23 1.10 -25.33
CA SER A 22 1.26 0.04 -24.31
C SER A 22 2.44 -0.95 -24.36
N ALA A 23 3.47 -0.71 -25.17
CA ALA A 23 4.59 -1.66 -25.35
C ALA A 23 5.90 -1.29 -24.62
N ALA A 24 5.86 -0.31 -23.70
CA ALA A 24 7.07 0.31 -23.15
C ALA A 24 7.66 -0.40 -21.91
N LEU A 25 6.87 -1.21 -21.19
CA LEU A 25 7.31 -1.82 -19.93
C LEU A 25 7.77 -3.28 -20.12
N PRO A 26 8.94 -3.68 -19.59
CA PRO A 26 9.34 -5.08 -19.59
C PRO A 26 8.42 -5.94 -18.72
N ASN A 27 8.22 -7.20 -19.12
CA ASN A 27 7.43 -8.18 -18.35
C ASN A 27 8.25 -8.72 -17.15
N TYR A 28 8.42 -7.93 -16.11
CA TYR A 28 8.91 -8.42 -14.82
C TYR A 28 7.73 -8.76 -13.90
N ILE A 29 7.92 -9.76 -13.03
CA ILE A 29 6.99 -10.00 -11.92
C ILE A 29 7.27 -8.90 -10.89
N SER A 30 6.41 -7.88 -10.90
CA SER A 30 6.48 -6.72 -10.03
C SER A 30 5.66 -6.95 -8.76
N ASN A 31 6.22 -6.60 -7.60
CA ASN A 31 5.55 -6.66 -6.30
C ASN A 31 4.81 -5.36 -5.97
N SER A 32 5.34 -4.21 -6.42
CA SER A 32 4.77 -2.89 -6.16
C SER A 32 5.06 -1.95 -7.32
N ILE A 33 4.13 -1.04 -7.61
CA ILE A 33 4.25 0.03 -8.60
C ILE A 33 3.83 1.32 -7.88
N GLN A 34 4.62 2.37 -8.04
CA GLN A 34 4.35 3.70 -7.51
C GLN A 34 4.53 4.74 -8.60
N VAL A 35 3.80 5.85 -8.47
CA VAL A 35 3.76 6.92 -9.46
C VAL A 35 4.05 8.24 -8.77
N GLY A 36 4.94 9.04 -9.34
CA GLY A 36 5.32 10.35 -8.81
C GLY A 36 6.35 11.04 -9.69
N ASP A 37 6.52 12.35 -9.54
CA ASP A 37 7.56 13.11 -10.24
C ASP A 37 8.91 12.93 -9.51
N PHE A 38 9.77 12.05 -10.04
CA PHE A 38 11.05 11.74 -9.38
C PHE A 38 12.18 12.66 -9.84
N ASN A 39 12.06 13.28 -11.02
CA ASN A 39 13.13 14.11 -11.57
C ASN A 39 12.87 15.64 -11.41
N GLY A 40 11.66 16.02 -10.99
CA GLY A 40 11.23 17.40 -10.77
C GLY A 40 10.81 18.14 -12.05
N ASP A 41 10.46 17.44 -13.11
CA ASP A 41 10.05 18.03 -14.39
C ASP A 41 8.55 18.38 -14.48
N GLY A 42 7.78 18.03 -13.45
CA GLY A 42 6.34 18.24 -13.34
C GLY A 42 5.50 17.18 -14.03
N ILE A 43 6.09 16.05 -14.44
CA ILE A 43 5.44 14.91 -15.08
C ILE A 43 5.57 13.70 -14.15
N ASN A 44 4.50 12.93 -14.04
CA ASN A 44 4.54 11.70 -13.27
C ASN A 44 5.39 10.64 -13.98
N ASP A 45 6.32 10.07 -13.23
CA ASP A 45 7.14 8.93 -13.57
C ASP A 45 6.61 7.68 -12.86
N ILE A 46 7.16 6.52 -13.21
CA ILE A 46 6.83 5.23 -12.60
C ILE A 46 8.08 4.62 -12.00
N ILE A 47 7.97 4.18 -10.75
CA ILE A 47 8.92 3.27 -10.13
C ILE A 47 8.21 1.97 -9.77
N PHE A 48 8.88 0.84 -9.98
CA PHE A 48 8.34 -0.45 -9.58
C PHE A 48 9.43 -1.37 -9.05
N SER A 49 9.07 -2.21 -8.08
CA SER A 49 9.98 -3.20 -7.50
C SER A 49 9.52 -4.61 -7.77
N GLY A 50 10.45 -5.55 -7.69
CA GLY A 50 10.16 -6.97 -7.78
C GLY A 50 11.34 -7.81 -7.34
N TYR A 51 11.23 -9.11 -7.60
CA TYR A 51 12.27 -10.08 -7.30
C TYR A 51 12.64 -10.87 -8.56
N ASN A 52 13.94 -10.93 -8.86
CA ASN A 52 14.47 -11.69 -9.97
C ASN A 52 14.86 -13.10 -9.49
N TYR A 53 13.98 -14.07 -9.68
CA TYR A 53 14.23 -15.47 -9.31
C TYR A 53 15.39 -16.16 -10.05
N THR A 54 15.90 -15.59 -11.14
CA THR A 54 17.03 -16.20 -11.88
C THR A 54 18.37 -15.87 -11.23
N GLU A 55 18.51 -14.63 -10.78
CA GLU A 55 19.75 -14.13 -10.13
C GLU A 55 19.59 -14.05 -8.60
N GLU A 56 18.39 -14.35 -8.07
CA GLU A 56 18.04 -14.32 -6.65
C GLU A 56 18.17 -12.94 -5.98
N GLU A 57 17.93 -11.87 -6.74
CA GLU A 57 18.11 -10.48 -6.30
C GLU A 57 16.80 -9.69 -6.35
N SER A 58 16.60 -8.81 -5.36
CA SER A 58 15.56 -7.78 -5.42
C SER A 58 15.96 -6.69 -6.42
N PHE A 59 14.99 -6.01 -7.02
CA PHE A 59 15.27 -4.89 -7.90
C PHE A 59 14.21 -3.79 -7.76
N TYR A 60 14.60 -2.59 -8.18
CA TYR A 60 13.65 -1.55 -8.57
C TYR A 60 14.00 -1.04 -9.96
N SER A 61 13.00 -0.52 -10.66
CA SER A 61 13.13 0.01 -12.01
C SER A 61 12.39 1.34 -12.14
N LEU A 62 13.00 2.28 -12.83
CA LEU A 62 12.48 3.62 -13.07
C LEU A 62 12.13 3.82 -14.55
N VAL A 63 10.99 4.44 -14.80
CA VAL A 63 10.49 4.79 -16.12
C VAL A 63 9.98 6.22 -16.08
N TYR A 64 10.54 7.07 -16.94
CA TYR A 64 10.20 8.49 -16.94
C TYR A 64 9.01 8.78 -17.85
N GLY A 65 8.15 9.71 -17.43
CA GLY A 65 7.10 10.29 -18.24
C GLY A 65 7.64 11.32 -19.23
N ASN A 66 6.93 11.53 -20.34
CA ASN A 66 7.23 12.58 -21.31
C ASN A 66 6.07 13.58 -21.39
N THR A 67 6.35 14.80 -21.84
CA THR A 67 5.35 15.89 -21.95
C THR A 67 4.16 15.57 -22.85
N ASP A 68 4.30 14.58 -23.74
CA ASP A 68 3.24 14.13 -24.65
C ASP A 68 2.34 13.03 -24.06
N GLY A 69 2.57 12.64 -22.80
CA GLY A 69 1.83 11.58 -22.10
C GLY A 69 2.39 10.17 -22.33
N SER A 70 3.47 10.01 -23.10
CA SER A 70 4.13 8.71 -23.28
C SER A 70 5.15 8.42 -22.17
N LEU A 71 5.50 7.14 -22.00
CA LEU A 71 6.61 6.71 -21.15
C LEU A 71 7.88 6.53 -21.98
N THR A 72 9.06 6.69 -21.36
CA THR A 72 10.33 6.36 -22.02
C THR A 72 10.37 4.88 -22.41
N ASN A 73 10.86 4.60 -23.63
CA ASN A 73 10.94 3.23 -24.19
C ASN A 73 11.91 2.27 -23.46
N HIS A 74 12.64 2.75 -22.44
CA HIS A 74 13.56 1.95 -21.65
C HIS A 74 13.35 2.28 -20.18
N SER A 75 13.31 1.24 -19.34
CA SER A 75 13.42 1.39 -17.91
C SER A 75 14.90 1.31 -17.48
N THR A 76 15.25 2.01 -16.41
CA THR A 76 16.55 1.83 -15.75
C THR A 76 16.35 0.94 -14.54
N THR A 77 16.88 -0.28 -14.58
CA THR A 77 16.76 -1.27 -13.50
C THR A 77 18.02 -1.28 -12.64
N PHE A 78 17.82 -1.27 -11.33
CA PHE A 78 18.85 -1.37 -10.31
C PHE A 78 18.63 -2.67 -9.55
N PHE A 79 19.63 -3.55 -9.57
CA PHE A 79 19.63 -4.79 -8.80
C PHE A 79 20.25 -4.55 -7.43
N ILE A 80 19.68 -5.20 -6.43
CA ILE A 80 20.06 -5.09 -5.04
C ILE A 80 20.62 -6.44 -4.64
N ASP A 81 21.92 -6.44 -4.32
CA ASP A 81 22.60 -7.62 -3.80
C ASP A 81 22.02 -7.95 -2.42
N ASP A 82 21.27 -9.04 -2.37
CA ASP A 82 20.67 -9.65 -1.18
C ASP A 82 21.31 -11.02 -0.90
N SER A 83 22.60 -11.21 -1.19
CA SER A 83 23.39 -12.47 -1.08
C SER A 83 23.36 -13.23 0.27
N VAL A 84 22.55 -12.78 1.23
CA VAL A 84 22.28 -13.43 2.51
C VAL A 84 20.96 -14.25 2.50
N THR A 85 20.11 -14.13 1.46
CA THR A 85 18.77 -14.75 1.43
C THR A 85 18.74 -16.14 0.81
N ASP A 86 19.11 -17.16 1.58
CA ASP A 86 19.15 -18.56 1.09
C ASP A 86 17.74 -19.21 0.95
N HIS A 87 16.63 -18.51 1.22
CA HIS A 87 15.28 -19.11 1.26
C HIS A 87 14.17 -18.09 0.93
N VAL A 88 13.85 -17.91 -0.36
CA VAL A 88 12.56 -17.30 -0.75
C VAL A 88 11.56 -18.42 -1.01
N SER A 89 10.86 -18.86 0.04
CA SER A 89 9.64 -19.63 -0.14
C SER A 89 8.60 -18.72 -0.80
N GLU A 90 8.31 -19.02 -2.07
CA GLU A 90 7.01 -18.93 -2.74
C GLU A 90 6.28 -17.56 -2.71
N LEU A 91 6.12 -16.97 -3.90
CA LEU A 91 5.09 -16.02 -4.31
C LEU A 91 4.40 -15.21 -3.18
N GLY A 92 4.78 -13.94 -3.04
CA GLY A 92 4.00 -12.98 -2.24
C GLY A 92 4.44 -12.89 -0.78
N GLY A 93 5.66 -12.39 -0.56
CA GLY A 93 6.06 -11.82 0.73
C GLY A 93 5.91 -10.32 0.63
N ILE A 94 4.95 -9.76 1.37
CA ILE A 94 4.61 -8.33 1.43
C ILE A 94 5.92 -7.55 1.54
N GLY A 95 6.16 -6.67 0.59
CA GLY A 95 7.45 -6.07 0.35
C GLY A 95 7.34 -5.28 -0.93
N GLY A 96 7.57 -3.98 -0.85
CA GLY A 96 7.23 -3.08 -1.92
C GLY A 96 7.96 -1.77 -1.78
N ILE A 97 7.43 -0.76 -2.47
CA ILE A 97 7.92 0.60 -2.39
C ILE A 97 6.84 1.43 -1.71
N ASP A 98 7.26 2.26 -0.77
CA ASP A 98 6.45 3.38 -0.26
C ASP A 98 7.19 4.69 -0.48
N LEU A 99 6.50 5.68 -1.05
CA LEU A 99 7.09 6.96 -1.45
C LEU A 99 6.94 8.00 -0.33
N ILE A 100 7.96 8.82 -0.14
CA ILE A 100 7.91 9.93 0.81
C ILE A 100 8.97 10.99 0.48
N ASP A 101 8.78 12.25 0.88
CA ASP A 101 9.88 13.23 0.92
C ASP A 101 10.50 13.19 2.34
N PHE A 102 11.46 12.28 2.56
CA PHE A 102 11.96 11.96 3.89
C PHE A 102 12.76 13.11 4.50
N ASN A 103 13.54 13.80 3.67
CA ASN A 103 14.42 14.88 4.09
C ASN A 103 13.82 16.28 3.89
N ARG A 104 12.60 16.37 3.34
CA ARG A 104 11.84 17.60 3.09
C ARG A 104 12.55 18.53 2.10
N ASP A 105 13.19 17.96 1.09
CA ASP A 105 13.91 18.71 0.06
C ASP A 105 13.08 18.96 -1.21
N GLY A 106 11.86 18.40 -1.26
CA GLY A 106 10.93 18.53 -2.37
C GLY A 106 11.06 17.46 -3.45
N PHE A 107 11.97 16.50 -3.30
CA PHE A 107 12.06 15.32 -4.15
C PHE A 107 11.48 14.09 -3.44
N LEU A 108 10.77 13.25 -4.20
CA LEU A 108 10.25 12.00 -3.67
C LEU A 108 11.40 10.99 -3.50
N ASP A 109 11.62 10.57 -2.27
CA ASP A 109 12.41 9.42 -1.84
C ASP A 109 11.54 8.17 -1.83
N PHE A 110 12.16 7.01 -1.58
CA PHE A 110 11.39 5.79 -1.36
C PHE A 110 12.03 4.82 -0.38
N HIS A 111 11.18 4.09 0.34
CA HIS A 111 11.58 2.95 1.15
C HIS A 111 11.26 1.65 0.41
N LEU A 112 12.26 0.80 0.25
CA LEU A 112 12.10 -0.57 -0.24
C LEU A 112 12.14 -1.54 0.93
N ASN A 113 11.06 -2.28 1.13
CA ASN A 113 10.93 -3.26 2.19
C ASN A 113 10.64 -4.67 1.65
N GLY A 114 11.01 -5.69 2.43
CA GLY A 114 10.71 -7.09 2.14
C GLY A 114 11.83 -7.81 1.38
N SER A 115 11.66 -9.12 1.20
CA SER A 115 12.69 -10.01 0.63
C SER A 115 14.08 -9.85 1.29
N GLY A 116 14.12 -9.61 2.60
CA GLY A 116 15.36 -9.38 3.34
C GLY A 116 15.91 -7.96 3.24
N SER A 117 15.20 -7.02 2.62
CA SER A 117 15.61 -5.62 2.46
C SER A 117 14.74 -4.65 3.26
N SER A 118 15.36 -3.58 3.78
CA SER A 118 14.71 -2.47 4.49
C SER A 118 15.49 -1.17 4.26
N ARG A 119 15.52 -0.73 3.01
CA ARG A 119 16.46 0.30 2.53
C ARG A 119 15.72 1.55 2.09
N LEU A 120 16.04 2.68 2.71
CA LEU A 120 15.59 4.01 2.27
C LEU A 120 16.57 4.54 1.23
N TYR A 121 16.04 4.93 0.08
CA TYR A 121 16.78 5.58 -1.00
C TYR A 121 16.41 7.06 -1.06
N ARG A 122 17.40 7.93 -0.88
CA ARG A 122 17.24 9.37 -1.05
C ARG A 122 17.41 9.77 -2.49
N ASN A 123 16.56 10.66 -2.95
CA ASN A 123 16.54 11.20 -4.29
C ASN A 123 17.24 12.58 -4.33
N SER A 124 17.89 12.86 -5.44
CA SER A 124 18.45 14.17 -5.75
C SER A 124 18.22 14.47 -7.22
N SER A 125 16.97 14.78 -7.58
CA SER A 125 16.51 15.06 -8.95
C SER A 125 16.71 13.89 -9.92
N GLY A 126 16.09 12.75 -9.60
CA GLY A 126 16.08 11.53 -10.41
C GLY A 126 17.32 10.65 -10.22
N GLN A 127 18.13 10.93 -9.21
CA GLN A 127 19.29 10.13 -8.82
C GLN A 127 19.07 9.60 -7.41
N PHE A 128 19.01 8.28 -7.26
CA PHE A 128 18.75 7.62 -5.99
C PHE A 128 20.03 7.07 -5.38
N GLU A 129 20.25 7.36 -4.10
CA GLU A 129 21.31 6.77 -3.29
C GLU A 129 20.76 6.08 -2.05
N GLU A 130 21.29 4.91 -1.72
CA GLU A 130 20.95 4.25 -0.46
C GLU A 130 21.41 5.13 0.72
N SER A 131 20.49 5.40 1.63
CA SER A 131 20.67 6.36 2.71
C SER A 131 20.65 5.72 4.08
N ILE A 132 19.62 4.93 4.38
CA ILE A 132 19.41 4.28 5.68
C ILE A 132 19.00 2.84 5.44
N ASN A 133 19.61 1.91 6.17
CA ASN A 133 19.05 0.59 6.38
C ASN A 133 18.28 0.62 7.70
N VAL A 134 16.95 0.51 7.64
CA VAL A 134 16.06 0.78 8.80
C VAL A 134 16.21 -0.31 9.86
N THR A 135 16.45 -1.56 9.46
CA THR A 135 16.49 -2.70 10.37
C THR A 135 17.80 -3.49 10.23
N GLU A 136 18.36 -3.93 11.36
CA GLU A 136 19.52 -4.84 11.35
C GLU A 136 19.13 -6.28 10.95
N ASN A 137 17.88 -6.67 11.21
CA ASN A 137 17.34 -7.98 10.85
C ASN A 137 16.75 -7.95 9.45
N LEU A 138 16.92 -9.05 8.70
CA LEU A 138 16.35 -9.23 7.36
C LEU A 138 14.81 -9.40 7.47
N PRO A 139 14.00 -8.46 6.95
CA PRO A 139 12.55 -8.53 7.06
C PRO A 139 11.92 -9.39 5.95
N TYR A 140 10.98 -10.23 6.33
CA TYR A 140 10.13 -11.04 5.46
C TYR A 140 8.66 -10.73 5.73
N GLN A 141 7.79 -10.90 4.72
CA GLN A 141 6.34 -10.65 4.85
C GLN A 141 6.04 -9.30 5.51
N SER A 142 6.74 -8.27 5.05
CA SER A 142 6.82 -6.97 5.68
C SER A 142 5.89 -5.94 5.06
N ASN A 143 5.47 -4.98 5.84
CA ASN A 143 4.74 -3.83 5.35
C ASN A 143 5.36 -2.60 6.00
N SER A 144 5.53 -1.54 5.22
CA SER A 144 5.96 -0.26 5.76
C SER A 144 5.09 0.86 5.21
N ARG A 145 4.70 1.79 6.08
CA ARG A 145 3.89 2.95 5.72
C ARG A 145 4.42 4.22 6.39
N TRP A 146 4.66 5.24 5.58
CA TRP A 146 5.01 6.57 6.06
C TRP A 146 3.79 7.32 6.57
N GLY A 147 3.95 8.04 7.68
CA GLY A 147 2.94 8.91 8.29
C GLY A 147 3.58 9.81 9.34
N ASP A 148 3.06 11.03 9.53
CA ASP A 148 3.55 11.97 10.55
C ASP A 148 2.80 11.70 11.87
N VAL A 149 3.28 10.75 12.68
CA VAL A 149 2.52 10.31 13.86
C VAL A 149 2.57 11.36 14.96
N ASN A 150 3.68 12.08 15.09
CA ASN A 150 3.90 13.04 16.17
C ASN A 150 3.51 14.48 15.79
N MET A 151 3.03 14.68 14.56
CA MET A 151 2.56 15.96 14.00
C MET A 151 3.64 17.04 13.97
N ASP A 152 4.91 16.66 13.79
CA ASP A 152 6.05 17.58 13.71
C ASP A 152 6.39 18.01 12.27
N GLY A 153 5.66 17.46 11.29
CA GLY A 153 5.82 17.70 9.87
C GLY A 153 6.98 16.96 9.23
N ALA A 154 7.68 16.07 9.95
CA ALA A 154 8.60 15.09 9.40
C ALA A 154 7.89 13.73 9.30
N PRO A 155 8.10 12.98 8.21
CA PRO A 155 7.43 11.70 8.04
C PRO A 155 8.08 10.61 8.88
N ASP A 156 7.30 9.92 9.70
CA ASP A 156 7.67 8.76 10.51
C ASP A 156 7.33 7.46 9.77
N LEU A 157 7.95 6.35 10.17
CA LEU A 157 7.80 5.06 9.52
C LEU A 157 7.20 4.02 10.47
N PHE A 158 6.00 3.53 10.16
CA PHE A 158 5.51 2.29 10.75
C PHE A 158 5.97 1.09 9.92
N MET A 159 6.51 0.07 10.57
CA MET A 159 7.00 -1.14 9.93
C MET A 159 6.55 -2.40 10.66
N MET A 160 6.01 -3.33 9.88
CA MET A 160 5.66 -4.70 10.28
C MET A 160 6.57 -5.66 9.53
N TYR A 161 7.13 -6.68 10.19
CA TYR A 161 7.85 -7.75 9.51
C TYR A 161 8.06 -9.00 10.38
N LEU A 162 8.29 -10.12 9.71
CA LEU A 162 8.82 -11.35 10.30
C LEU A 162 10.32 -11.41 10.02
N SER A 163 11.16 -11.55 11.04
CA SER A 163 12.60 -11.69 10.87
C SER A 163 13.00 -13.11 10.46
N GLN A 164 14.26 -13.28 10.02
CA GLN A 164 14.81 -14.60 9.70
C GLN A 164 14.74 -15.58 10.89
N ASP A 165 14.89 -15.09 12.13
CA ASP A 165 14.80 -15.89 13.35
C ASP A 165 13.34 -16.09 13.85
N GLN A 166 12.36 -15.85 12.98
CA GLN A 166 10.92 -16.06 13.23
C GLN A 166 10.36 -15.19 14.36
N LYS A 167 10.98 -14.04 14.63
CA LYS A 167 10.42 -13.03 15.52
C LYS A 167 9.59 -12.04 14.72
N ILE A 168 8.48 -11.64 15.31
CA ILE A 168 7.59 -10.64 14.72
C ILE A 168 7.99 -9.28 15.28
N TYR A 169 8.09 -8.30 14.40
CA TYR A 169 8.41 -6.92 14.75
C TYR A 169 7.35 -6.01 14.15
N ASN A 170 6.67 -5.27 15.01
CA ASN A 170 5.73 -4.21 14.66
C ASN A 170 6.16 -2.98 15.44
N GLN A 171 6.73 -2.01 14.75
CA GLN A 171 7.48 -0.91 15.34
C GLN A 171 7.19 0.38 14.59
N ILE A 172 7.30 1.50 15.29
CA ILE A 172 7.26 2.83 14.71
C ILE A 172 8.62 3.50 14.92
N PHE A 173 9.09 4.16 13.87
CA PHE A 173 10.36 4.88 13.84
C PHE A 173 10.08 6.35 13.59
N ILE A 174 10.50 7.20 14.53
CA ILE A 174 10.33 8.66 14.47
C ILE A 174 11.48 9.28 13.69
N ASN A 175 11.15 10.21 12.80
CA ASN A 175 12.13 10.93 11.98
C ASN A 175 12.71 12.14 12.71
N GLU A 176 13.77 11.90 13.46
CA GLU A 176 14.52 12.94 14.16
C GLU A 176 15.66 13.44 13.28
N ASN A 177 15.43 14.57 12.60
CA ASN A 177 16.45 15.25 11.77
C ASN A 177 17.05 14.35 10.67
N ASN A 178 16.21 13.68 9.89
CA ASN A 178 16.60 12.77 8.81
C ASN A 178 17.32 11.51 9.32
N THR A 179 17.00 11.10 10.55
CA THR A 179 17.39 9.81 11.12
C THR A 179 16.14 9.14 11.68
N LEU A 180 16.07 7.80 11.60
CA LEU A 180 14.94 7.03 12.10
C LEU A 180 15.29 6.43 13.46
N GLU A 181 14.57 6.84 14.50
CA GLU A 181 14.73 6.32 15.86
C GLU A 181 13.48 5.54 16.27
N GLU A 182 13.63 4.28 16.71
CA GLU A 182 12.49 3.48 17.20
C GLU A 182 11.85 4.16 18.43
N ASP A 183 10.52 4.27 18.45
CA ASP A 183 9.78 4.63 19.66
C ASP A 183 9.47 3.37 20.49
N PRO A 184 10.17 3.15 21.63
CA PRO A 184 9.96 1.96 22.45
C PRO A 184 8.68 2.04 23.30
N THR A 185 7.96 3.16 23.28
CA THR A 185 6.74 3.35 24.08
C THR A 185 5.47 2.90 23.34
N ALA A 186 5.51 2.84 22.01
CA ALA A 186 4.47 2.26 21.18
C ALA A 186 4.57 0.73 21.20
N ILE A 187 3.55 0.06 21.74
CA ILE A 187 3.52 -1.40 21.87
C ILE A 187 2.42 -1.96 20.99
N PHE A 188 2.82 -2.77 20.00
CA PHE A 188 1.92 -3.46 19.09
C PHE A 188 1.89 -4.97 19.39
N PRO A 189 0.78 -5.66 19.12
CA PRO A 189 0.72 -7.11 19.19
C PRO A 189 1.58 -7.74 18.11
N ASP A 190 2.07 -8.95 18.36
CA ASP A 190 2.82 -9.75 17.39
C ASP A 190 1.89 -10.23 16.25
N ILE A 191 1.81 -9.42 15.19
CA ILE A 191 1.03 -9.66 13.98
C ILE A 191 1.93 -9.54 12.75
N TYR A 192 1.88 -10.49 11.81
CA TYR A 192 2.71 -10.50 10.60
C TYR A 192 1.91 -10.96 9.38
N ASN A 193 2.54 -10.98 8.19
CA ASN A 193 1.86 -11.32 6.93
C ASN A 193 0.62 -10.44 6.71
N GLY A 194 0.84 -9.16 6.97
CA GLY A 194 -0.17 -8.16 7.21
C GLY A 194 0.08 -6.90 6.41
N THR A 195 -0.86 -5.96 6.50
CA THR A 195 -0.68 -4.61 5.99
C THR A 195 -1.09 -3.63 7.07
N SER A 196 -0.64 -2.40 6.89
CA SER A 196 -1.10 -1.24 7.64
C SER A 196 -1.53 -0.11 6.69
N SER A 197 -2.24 0.86 7.23
CA SER A 197 -2.53 2.14 6.59
C SER A 197 -2.73 3.22 7.64
N TRP A 198 -2.35 4.43 7.29
CA TRP A 198 -2.71 5.64 8.02
C TRP A 198 -4.01 6.22 7.49
N GLY A 199 -4.79 6.87 8.35
CA GLY A 199 -5.97 7.64 7.99
C GLY A 199 -6.63 8.27 9.21
N ASP A 200 -7.02 9.53 9.10
CA ASP A 200 -7.79 10.26 10.11
C ASP A 200 -9.25 9.78 10.06
N TYR A 201 -9.68 8.94 11.01
CA TYR A 201 -11.02 8.35 11.00
C TYR A 201 -12.03 9.09 11.88
N ASP A 202 -11.59 9.87 12.86
CA ASP A 202 -12.48 10.65 13.71
C ASP A 202 -12.52 12.15 13.36
N ASN A 203 -11.82 12.51 12.28
CA ASN A 203 -11.69 13.86 11.71
C ASN A 203 -11.09 14.87 12.70
N ASP A 204 -10.20 14.43 13.58
CA ASP A 204 -9.51 15.32 14.52
C ASP A 204 -8.22 15.92 13.94
N GLY A 205 -7.78 15.43 12.78
CA GLY A 205 -6.61 15.88 12.04
C GLY A 205 -5.33 15.10 12.32
N ASP A 206 -5.35 14.16 13.25
CA ASP A 206 -4.22 13.29 13.57
C ASP A 206 -4.31 11.98 12.76
N PRO A 207 -3.20 11.44 12.22
CA PRO A 207 -3.26 10.20 11.43
C PRO A 207 -3.39 8.97 12.33
N ASP A 208 -4.51 8.28 12.26
CA ASP A 208 -4.74 7.02 12.96
C ASP A 208 -4.20 5.82 12.18
N LEU A 209 -3.93 4.72 12.89
CA LEU A 209 -3.31 3.52 12.31
C LEU A 209 -4.27 2.33 12.33
N ILE A 210 -4.49 1.74 11.16
CA ILE A 210 -5.06 0.39 11.04
C ILE A 210 -3.98 -0.60 10.63
N MET A 211 -4.01 -1.79 11.22
CA MET A 211 -3.16 -2.91 10.82
C MET A 211 -3.92 -4.23 10.87
N CYS A 212 -3.59 -5.16 9.99
CA CYS A 212 -4.07 -6.54 10.08
C CYS A 212 -2.97 -7.54 9.82
N GLY A 213 -3.24 -8.81 10.09
CA GLY A 213 -2.37 -9.92 9.76
C GLY A 213 -2.72 -11.18 10.54
N GLN A 214 -1.74 -12.08 10.59
CA GLN A 214 -1.79 -13.29 11.39
C GLN A 214 -1.07 -13.07 12.72
N ASN A 215 -1.65 -13.51 13.83
CA ASN A 215 -0.97 -13.46 15.13
C ASN A 215 -0.18 -14.76 15.39
N ALA A 216 0.29 -14.96 16.64
CA ALA A 216 1.01 -16.18 17.03
C ALA A 216 0.20 -17.48 16.86
N ASP A 217 -1.13 -17.41 16.84
CA ASP A 217 -1.97 -18.52 16.37
C ASP A 217 -1.99 -18.47 14.83
N GLU A 218 -1.28 -19.39 14.20
CA GLU A 218 -1.22 -19.49 12.75
C GLU A 218 -2.59 -19.68 12.09
N SER A 219 -3.60 -20.02 12.90
CA SER A 219 -4.97 -20.17 12.46
C SER A 219 -5.85 -18.94 12.65
N ALA A 220 -5.32 -17.78 13.06
CA ALA A 220 -6.11 -16.57 13.29
C ALA A 220 -5.73 -15.42 12.34
N SER A 221 -6.74 -14.75 11.79
CA SER A 221 -6.60 -13.46 11.09
C SER A 221 -7.17 -12.34 11.97
N VAL A 222 -6.49 -11.20 12.04
CA VAL A 222 -6.74 -10.18 13.05
C VAL A 222 -6.60 -8.79 12.44
N THR A 223 -7.51 -7.88 12.80
CA THR A 223 -7.41 -6.45 12.48
C THR A 223 -7.37 -5.68 13.80
N ARG A 224 -6.55 -4.64 13.85
CA ARG A 224 -6.32 -3.77 14.99
C ARG A 224 -6.35 -2.33 14.51
N PHE A 225 -6.92 -1.48 15.34
CA PHE A 225 -7.16 -0.09 15.04
C PHE A 225 -6.63 0.74 16.20
N TYR A 226 -5.88 1.80 15.91
CA TYR A 226 -5.22 2.63 16.89
C TYR A 226 -5.55 4.08 16.62
N GLN A 227 -6.23 4.72 17.57
CA GLN A 227 -6.42 6.16 17.56
C GLN A 227 -5.11 6.85 17.92
N ASN A 228 -4.71 7.85 17.16
CA ASN A 228 -3.60 8.71 17.49
C ASN A 228 -4.09 9.87 18.35
N GLU A 229 -3.48 10.07 19.51
CA GLU A 229 -3.72 11.29 20.28
C GLU A 229 -2.83 12.44 19.76
N PRO A 230 -3.21 13.72 19.97
CA PRO A 230 -2.44 14.89 19.52
C PRO A 230 -0.98 14.99 20.00
N THR A 231 -0.55 14.09 20.88
CA THR A 231 0.84 13.97 21.34
C THR A 231 1.65 12.93 20.57
N GLY A 232 1.08 12.31 19.53
CA GLY A 232 1.67 11.20 18.77
C GLY A 232 1.60 9.85 19.46
N ARG A 233 0.64 9.68 20.37
CA ARG A 233 0.50 8.44 21.14
C ARG A 233 -0.63 7.59 20.57
N LEU A 234 -0.27 6.42 20.03
CA LEU A 234 -1.22 5.44 19.50
C LEU A 234 -1.87 4.62 20.63
N ILE A 235 -3.19 4.62 20.66
CA ILE A 235 -4.01 3.88 21.61
C ILE A 235 -4.93 2.94 20.84
N GLU A 236 -4.90 1.64 21.17
CA GLU A 236 -5.79 0.67 20.52
C GLU A 236 -7.27 1.01 20.82
N ASP A 237 -8.05 1.26 19.76
CA ASP A 237 -9.49 1.36 19.84
C ASP A 237 -10.11 -0.02 19.64
N THR A 238 -10.60 -0.57 20.75
CA THR A 238 -11.23 -1.90 20.80
C THR A 238 -12.74 -1.86 20.58
N ASN A 239 -13.32 -0.68 20.32
CA ASN A 239 -14.75 -0.52 20.07
C ASN A 239 -15.14 -0.69 18.61
N GLN A 240 -14.17 -0.69 17.69
CA GLN A 240 -14.41 -0.90 16.27
C GLN A 240 -14.70 -2.39 15.99
N ASP A 241 -15.87 -2.70 15.43
CA ASP A 241 -16.27 -4.06 15.05
C ASP A 241 -15.81 -4.39 13.62
N LEU A 242 -14.49 -4.45 13.44
CA LEU A 242 -13.87 -4.77 12.15
C LEU A 242 -13.52 -6.25 12.07
N ILE A 243 -13.66 -6.81 10.88
CA ILE A 243 -13.31 -8.20 10.60
C ILE A 243 -11.81 -8.42 10.66
N GLY A 244 -11.39 -9.58 11.15
CA GLY A 244 -9.97 -9.97 11.14
C GLY A 244 -9.50 -10.39 9.76
N LEU A 245 -8.43 -9.77 9.25
CA LEU A 245 -7.84 -10.06 7.94
C LEU A 245 -6.37 -10.49 8.03
N LYS A 246 -5.92 -11.30 7.08
CA LYS A 246 -4.52 -11.63 6.79
C LYS A 246 -4.23 -11.26 5.34
N ALA A 247 -2.99 -10.86 5.05
CA ALA A 247 -2.56 -10.48 3.71
C ALA A 247 -3.51 -9.46 3.07
N GLY A 248 -3.97 -8.53 3.90
CA GLY A 248 -5.02 -7.59 3.53
C GLY A 248 -4.52 -6.39 2.75
N SER A 249 -5.46 -5.53 2.39
CA SER A 249 -5.29 -4.17 1.89
C SER A 249 -6.35 -3.29 2.52
N PHE A 250 -6.01 -2.03 2.78
CA PHE A 250 -6.92 -1.02 3.33
C PHE A 250 -6.93 0.22 2.44
N ARG A 251 -8.09 0.87 2.33
CA ARG A 251 -8.19 2.21 1.75
C ARG A 251 -9.24 3.03 2.47
N PHE A 252 -8.86 4.23 2.88
CA PHE A 252 -9.75 5.26 3.39
C PHE A 252 -10.21 6.17 2.24
N ALA A 253 -11.51 6.33 2.05
CA ALA A 253 -12.07 7.16 1.00
C ALA A 253 -13.46 7.65 1.43
N ASP A 254 -13.84 8.84 1.00
CA ASP A 254 -15.22 9.32 1.19
C ASP A 254 -16.05 8.76 0.03
N LEU A 255 -16.90 7.76 0.29
CA LEU A 255 -17.63 7.00 -0.73
C LEU A 255 -19.08 7.43 -0.90
N ASP A 256 -19.65 8.17 0.05
CA ASP A 256 -21.00 8.74 -0.05
C ASP A 256 -21.04 10.28 -0.02
N ALA A 257 -19.87 10.91 -0.12
CA ALA A 257 -19.67 12.35 -0.18
C ALA A 257 -20.21 13.10 1.05
N ASP A 258 -20.24 12.45 2.21
CA ASP A 258 -20.66 13.07 3.48
C ASP A 258 -19.52 13.78 4.23
N GLY A 259 -18.29 13.59 3.75
CA GLY A 259 -17.07 14.22 4.27
C GLY A 259 -16.31 13.35 5.27
N ASP A 260 -16.87 12.23 5.70
CA ASP A 260 -16.21 11.25 6.55
C ASP A 260 -15.48 10.20 5.68
N ARG A 261 -14.31 9.74 6.13
CA ARG A 261 -13.55 8.74 5.37
C ARG A 261 -14.05 7.34 5.71
N ASP A 262 -14.76 6.71 4.79
CA ASP A 262 -15.13 5.30 4.82
C ASP A 262 -13.92 4.39 4.64
N LEU A 263 -14.06 3.12 5.05
CA LEU A 263 -13.00 2.13 5.02
C LEU A 263 -13.35 0.96 4.11
N ILE A 264 -12.56 0.79 3.06
CA ILE A 264 -12.56 -0.41 2.22
C ILE A 264 -11.44 -1.32 2.70
N MET A 265 -11.77 -2.58 2.96
CA MET A 265 -10.77 -3.58 3.31
C MET A 265 -10.98 -4.88 2.55
N SER A 266 -9.87 -5.49 2.13
CA SER A 266 -9.89 -6.79 1.47
C SER A 266 -8.77 -7.65 2.00
N GLY A 267 -9.00 -8.95 2.19
CA GLY A 267 -7.96 -9.88 2.61
C GLY A 267 -8.50 -11.28 2.85
N TRP A 268 -7.63 -12.18 3.30
CA TRP A 268 -8.07 -13.51 3.73
C TRP A 268 -8.69 -13.44 5.12
N ASN A 269 -9.91 -13.95 5.25
CA ASN A 269 -10.61 -14.02 6.53
C ASN A 269 -10.69 -15.47 7.02
N LYS A 270 -10.25 -15.70 8.25
CA LYS A 270 -10.25 -17.03 8.85
C LYS A 270 -11.64 -17.60 9.06
N ILE A 271 -12.58 -16.78 9.54
CA ILE A 271 -13.91 -17.23 9.94
C ILE A 271 -14.66 -17.79 8.73
N ASP A 272 -14.57 -17.07 7.62
CA ASP A 272 -15.20 -17.41 6.34
C ASP A 272 -14.34 -18.40 5.50
N ASP A 273 -13.07 -18.59 5.86
CA ASP A 273 -12.05 -19.42 5.16
C ASP A 273 -11.92 -19.07 3.66
N TYR A 274 -12.05 -17.78 3.33
CA TYR A 274 -11.93 -17.27 1.97
C TYR A 274 -11.44 -15.82 1.96
N VAL A 275 -11.09 -15.31 0.77
CA VAL A 275 -10.78 -13.89 0.59
C VAL A 275 -12.07 -13.09 0.49
N ILE A 276 -12.15 -11.97 1.21
CA ILE A 276 -13.36 -11.15 1.30
C ILE A 276 -12.99 -9.68 1.22
N THR A 277 -13.84 -8.89 0.56
CA THR A 277 -13.88 -7.43 0.68
C THR A 277 -15.05 -7.03 1.56
N ARG A 278 -14.84 -6.05 2.44
CA ARG A 278 -15.90 -5.37 3.20
C ARG A 278 -15.69 -3.86 3.11
N ILE A 279 -16.79 -3.13 3.03
CA ILE A 279 -16.82 -1.67 3.11
C ILE A 279 -17.51 -1.31 4.42
N TYR A 280 -16.89 -0.41 5.16
CA TYR A 280 -17.45 0.16 6.37
C TYR A 280 -17.71 1.63 6.14
N LYS A 281 -18.96 2.04 6.36
CA LYS A 281 -19.32 3.44 6.45
C LYS A 281 -18.72 4.02 7.73
N ASN A 282 -18.07 5.16 7.64
CA ASN A 282 -17.70 5.94 8.82
C ASN A 282 -18.85 6.82 9.25
N GLU A 283 -19.14 6.82 10.55
CA GLU A 283 -20.12 7.74 11.13
C GLU A 283 -19.40 9.01 11.64
N PRO A 284 -20.08 10.17 11.73
CA PRO A 284 -19.46 11.48 12.02
C PRO A 284 -18.67 11.63 13.34
N LEU A 285 -18.61 10.60 14.16
CA LEU A 285 -17.86 10.57 15.42
C LEU A 285 -16.74 9.50 15.42
N GLY A 286 -16.33 9.01 14.24
CA GLY A 286 -15.29 7.99 14.12
C GLY A 286 -15.79 6.62 14.59
N THR A 287 -16.86 6.12 13.99
CA THR A 287 -17.33 4.75 14.28
C THR A 287 -17.70 4.05 12.99
N TYR A 288 -17.04 2.92 12.74
CA TYR A 288 -17.30 2.14 11.53
C TYR A 288 -18.49 1.21 11.71
N SER A 289 -19.39 1.23 10.73
CA SER A 289 -20.48 0.26 10.58
C SER A 289 -20.46 -0.34 9.18
N LEU A 290 -20.98 -1.55 8.99
CA LEU A 290 -21.01 -2.14 7.64
C LEU A 290 -21.85 -1.27 6.70
N ALA A 291 -21.25 -0.88 5.57
CA ALA A 291 -21.93 -0.06 4.57
C ALA A 291 -23.12 -0.83 3.96
N PRO A 292 -24.28 -0.17 3.77
CA PRO A 292 -25.47 -0.80 3.21
C PRO A 292 -25.29 -1.10 1.73
N ASP A 293 -26.04 -2.09 1.23
CA ASP A 293 -26.22 -2.36 -0.20
C ASP A 293 -24.93 -2.58 -1.04
N THR A 294 -23.81 -2.97 -0.41
CA THR A 294 -22.49 -3.18 -1.03
C THR A 294 -22.26 -4.56 -1.67
N SER A 295 -23.31 -5.37 -1.82
CA SER A 295 -23.19 -6.74 -2.35
C SER A 295 -22.54 -6.86 -3.73
N GLN A 296 -22.58 -5.80 -4.55
CA GLN A 296 -22.01 -5.76 -5.90
C GLN A 296 -20.47 -5.83 -5.88
N ILE A 297 -19.84 -5.36 -4.80
CA ILE A 297 -18.39 -5.33 -4.63
C ILE A 297 -17.89 -6.38 -3.63
N THR A 298 -18.66 -6.69 -2.59
CA THR A 298 -18.24 -7.64 -1.54
C THR A 298 -18.24 -9.12 -1.96
N ASP A 299 -18.86 -9.45 -3.10
CA ASP A 299 -18.76 -10.78 -3.73
C ASP A 299 -17.40 -11.04 -4.41
N PHE A 300 -16.50 -10.05 -4.37
CA PHE A 300 -15.11 -10.17 -4.77
C PHE A 300 -14.21 -9.90 -3.58
N GLY A 301 -13.06 -10.56 -3.55
CA GLY A 301 -12.07 -10.37 -2.51
C GLY A 301 -10.69 -10.73 -3.05
N THR A 302 -9.69 -10.07 -2.51
CA THR A 302 -8.28 -10.30 -2.81
C THR A 302 -7.46 -10.31 -1.53
N ALA A 303 -6.48 -11.21 -1.47
CA ALA A 303 -5.32 -11.13 -0.58
C ALA A 303 -4.09 -10.64 -1.37
N TYR A 304 -3.03 -10.22 -0.69
CA TYR A 304 -1.78 -9.77 -1.32
C TYR A 304 -2.03 -8.76 -2.45
N GLY A 305 -2.91 -7.80 -2.16
CA GLY A 305 -3.50 -6.94 -3.16
C GLY A 305 -3.30 -5.46 -2.86
N SER A 306 -3.94 -4.65 -3.69
CA SER A 306 -4.07 -3.22 -3.49
C SER A 306 -5.51 -2.80 -3.75
N ILE A 307 -5.93 -1.77 -3.01
CA ILE A 307 -7.22 -1.10 -3.16
C ILE A 307 -6.91 0.36 -3.40
N ASP A 308 -7.46 0.92 -4.47
CA ASP A 308 -7.41 2.34 -4.73
C ASP A 308 -8.81 2.91 -4.92
N ALA A 309 -8.97 4.19 -4.55
CA ALA A 309 -10.23 4.90 -4.59
C ALA A 309 -10.01 6.29 -5.21
N VAL A 310 -10.43 6.44 -6.46
CA VAL A 310 -10.20 7.64 -7.28
C VAL A 310 -11.41 7.92 -8.15
N ASP A 311 -11.74 9.19 -8.33
CA ASP A 311 -12.78 9.63 -9.26
C ASP A 311 -12.17 9.60 -10.67
N PHE A 312 -12.40 8.53 -11.43
CA PHE A 312 -11.73 8.34 -12.73
C PHE A 312 -12.53 8.94 -13.89
N ASP A 313 -13.85 9.09 -13.74
CA ASP A 313 -14.74 9.60 -14.79
C ASP A 313 -15.08 11.09 -14.62
N GLY A 314 -14.74 11.68 -13.47
CA GLY A 314 -14.91 13.09 -13.16
C GLY A 314 -16.31 13.46 -12.67
N ASP A 315 -17.11 12.50 -12.19
CA ASP A 315 -18.46 12.75 -11.69
C ASP A 315 -18.49 13.26 -10.23
N GLY A 316 -17.37 13.12 -9.51
CA GLY A 316 -17.16 13.58 -8.15
C GLY A 316 -17.10 12.45 -7.11
N ASP A 317 -17.61 11.26 -7.45
CA ASP A 317 -17.66 10.10 -6.57
C ASP A 317 -16.37 9.28 -6.69
N LYS A 318 -15.89 8.69 -5.58
CA LYS A 318 -14.65 7.92 -5.61
C LYS A 318 -14.94 6.49 -6.06
N ASP A 319 -14.51 6.16 -7.28
CA ASP A 319 -14.57 4.81 -7.84
C ASP A 319 -13.50 3.91 -7.25
N ILE A 320 -13.72 2.59 -7.31
CA ILE A 320 -12.87 1.62 -6.60
C ILE A 320 -12.19 0.67 -7.58
N LEU A 321 -10.86 0.55 -7.45
CA LEU A 321 -10.07 -0.55 -8.02
C LEU A 321 -9.67 -1.50 -6.90
N ILE A 322 -9.96 -2.79 -7.05
CA ILE A 322 -9.46 -3.86 -6.18
C ILE A 322 -8.68 -4.85 -7.03
N SER A 323 -7.42 -5.12 -6.67
CA SER A 323 -6.58 -6.08 -7.38
C SER A 323 -5.72 -6.91 -6.44
N GLY A 324 -5.46 -8.17 -6.80
CA GLY A 324 -4.60 -9.07 -6.03
C GLY A 324 -4.93 -10.54 -6.24
N ALA A 325 -4.55 -11.37 -5.27
CA ALA A 325 -4.82 -12.80 -5.27
C ALA A 325 -6.27 -13.10 -4.89
N ASN A 326 -7.08 -13.45 -5.88
CA ASN A 326 -8.51 -13.72 -5.71
C ASN A 326 -8.81 -15.22 -5.50
N VAL A 327 -7.83 -16.10 -5.72
CA VAL A 327 -7.92 -17.52 -5.42
C VAL A 327 -6.65 -17.93 -4.70
N VAL A 328 -6.78 -18.37 -3.45
CA VAL A 328 -5.66 -18.76 -2.59
C VAL A 328 -5.97 -20.09 -1.89
N SER A 329 -4.93 -20.75 -1.36
CA SER A 329 -5.12 -21.88 -0.44
C SER A 329 -5.72 -21.43 0.89
N SER A 330 -6.20 -22.38 1.70
CA SER A 330 -6.56 -22.07 3.10
C SER A 330 -5.35 -21.42 3.79
N TYR A 331 -5.62 -20.41 4.63
CA TYR A 331 -4.61 -19.54 5.25
C TYR A 331 -3.84 -18.63 4.28
N ALA A 332 -4.21 -18.58 3.00
CA ALA A 332 -3.55 -17.77 1.99
C ALA A 332 -2.03 -18.01 1.90
N ASN A 333 -1.59 -19.27 1.99
CA ASN A 333 -0.17 -19.60 1.85
C ASN A 333 0.26 -19.71 0.38
N ASP A 334 -0.65 -20.13 -0.49
CA ASP A 334 -0.41 -20.30 -1.92
C ASP A 334 -1.40 -19.46 -2.72
N ILE A 335 -0.93 -18.92 -3.85
CA ILE A 335 -1.73 -18.14 -4.79
C ILE A 335 -2.02 -18.99 -6.03
N TYR A 336 -3.30 -19.13 -6.38
CA TYR A 336 -3.76 -19.89 -7.56
C TYR A 336 -4.40 -19.02 -8.64
N GLY A 337 -4.74 -17.78 -8.31
CA GLY A 337 -5.38 -16.85 -9.24
C GLY A 337 -5.18 -15.41 -8.82
N LEU A 338 -4.89 -14.57 -9.81
CA LEU A 338 -4.82 -13.12 -9.69
C LEU A 338 -5.97 -12.51 -10.49
N LYS A 339 -6.62 -11.51 -9.93
CA LYS A 339 -7.67 -10.76 -10.61
C LYS A 339 -7.74 -9.34 -10.07
N GLY A 340 -8.07 -8.41 -10.96
CA GLY A 340 -8.50 -7.07 -10.61
C GLY A 340 -9.93 -6.85 -11.05
N LYS A 341 -10.61 -5.93 -10.37
CA LYS A 341 -11.92 -5.41 -10.77
C LYS A 341 -11.99 -3.92 -10.52
N ILE A 342 -12.71 -3.23 -11.40
CA ILE A 342 -12.96 -1.80 -11.31
C ILE A 342 -14.46 -1.57 -11.17
N TYR A 343 -14.82 -0.74 -10.22
CA TYR A 343 -16.20 -0.42 -9.86
C TYR A 343 -16.41 1.08 -9.91
N GLU A 344 -17.40 1.51 -10.68
CA GLU A 344 -17.92 2.87 -10.66
C GLU A 344 -18.81 3.04 -9.43
N ASN A 345 -18.63 4.12 -8.68
CA ASN A 345 -19.44 4.46 -7.50
C ASN A 345 -20.64 5.31 -7.93
N ASN A 346 -21.85 4.96 -7.48
CA ASN A 346 -23.05 5.74 -7.82
C ASN A 346 -23.41 6.81 -6.77
N GLY A 347 -22.52 7.07 -5.80
CA GLY A 347 -22.66 8.13 -4.78
C GLY A 347 -23.51 7.76 -3.56
N ASP A 348 -23.87 6.48 -3.39
CA ASP A 348 -24.75 6.01 -2.32
C ASP A 348 -24.38 4.61 -1.78
N PHE A 349 -23.08 4.26 -1.83
CA PHE A 349 -22.54 2.91 -1.58
C PHE A 349 -23.02 1.82 -2.53
N THR A 350 -23.75 2.16 -3.60
CA THR A 350 -23.98 1.21 -4.68
C THR A 350 -22.91 1.35 -5.76
N PHE A 351 -22.52 0.22 -6.34
CA PHE A 351 -21.41 0.15 -7.28
C PHE A 351 -21.78 -0.59 -8.57
N SER A 352 -21.23 -0.12 -9.69
CA SER A 352 -21.38 -0.70 -11.02
C SER A 352 -20.06 -1.33 -11.47
N LEU A 353 -20.04 -2.64 -11.76
CA LEU A 353 -18.83 -3.32 -12.25
C LEU A 353 -18.52 -2.88 -13.69
N ILE A 354 -17.32 -2.33 -13.89
CA ILE A 354 -16.84 -1.87 -15.20
C ILE A 354 -15.96 -2.93 -15.88
N LYS A 355 -14.99 -3.51 -15.16
CA LYS A 355 -13.97 -4.40 -15.74
C LYS A 355 -13.56 -5.55 -14.83
#